data_AF-A0A1I8HL94-F1
#
_entry.id   AF-A0A1I8HL94-F1
#
_cell.length_a   1.000
_cell.length_b   1.000
_cell.length_c   1.000
_cell.angle_alpha   90.00
_cell.angle_beta   90.00
_cell.angle_gamma   90.00
#
_symmetry.space_group_name_H-M   'P 1'
#
loop_
_entity.id
_entity.type
_entity.pdbx_description
1 polymer ?
#
loop_
_entity_poly.entity_id
_entity_poly.type
_entity_poly.pdbx_seq_one_letter_code
_entity_poly.pdbx_strand_id
1 'polypeptide(L)'
;MITGEIRDWQITASSTFPSLDALYCQEKYGRLYLPNGRSWCAQQKGTSEWLQVDLGVEALVTGVMTQGRGDGKEWVTAYRVTYSQDANKWNYVDTHLGTQRVFDGNVDSYSVKHNYFDQPVRARFIRLHPVKFRRHPSMRMEIIGCQPCKQLLSVPPYDRLSASSARGRNRKRTCDPSYGHILTNKGWCAKIINSNQWLQLDLGPPTKVTGLVTKGRGDGKGNAWVTAYRIAYSNDERLWTYYKDAAHQSP
;
A
#
# COMPACT_ATOMS: atom_id res chain seq x y z
N MET A 1 -4.23 -2.94 7.78
CA MET A 1 -4.67 -1.56 8.10
C MET A 1 -4.45 -1.20 9.57
N ILE A 2 -4.79 -2.06 10.54
CA ILE A 2 -4.58 -1.83 11.98
C ILE A 2 -3.10 -1.69 12.37
N THR A 3 -2.20 -2.38 11.65
CA THR A 3 -0.75 -2.33 11.88
C THR A 3 -0.10 -0.99 11.54
N GLY A 4 -0.83 -0.07 10.89
CA GLY A 4 -0.29 1.20 10.39
C GLY A 4 0.50 1.08 9.08
N GLU A 5 0.64 -0.12 8.49
CA GLU A 5 1.29 -0.30 7.19
C GLU A 5 0.55 0.43 6.05
N ILE A 6 -0.79 0.42 6.09
CA ILE A 6 -1.63 1.19 5.17
C ILE A 6 -1.77 2.61 5.73
N ARG A 7 -1.28 3.61 5.00
CA ARG A 7 -1.34 5.03 5.39
C ARG A 7 -2.70 5.64 5.07
N ASP A 8 -3.02 6.79 5.68
CA ASP A 8 -4.35 7.41 5.53
C ASP A 8 -4.69 7.76 4.08
N TRP A 9 -3.71 8.23 3.30
CA TRP A 9 -3.90 8.56 1.88
C TRP A 9 -4.20 7.35 0.99
N GLN A 10 -3.93 6.13 1.48
CA GLN A 10 -4.27 4.88 0.78
C GLN A 10 -5.73 4.48 0.98
N ILE A 11 -6.47 5.18 1.85
CA ILE A 11 -7.88 4.91 2.12
C ILE A 11 -8.69 6.06 1.53
N THR A 12 -9.58 5.74 0.62
CA THR A 12 -10.44 6.71 -0.08
C THR A 12 -11.88 6.22 -0.07
N ALA A 13 -12.84 7.12 -0.26
CA ALA A 13 -14.24 6.76 -0.36
C ALA A 13 -14.92 7.53 -1.50
N SER A 14 -16.08 7.04 -1.93
CA SER A 14 -16.98 7.77 -2.84
C SER A 14 -17.43 9.11 -2.26
N SER A 15 -17.72 9.11 -0.95
CA SER A 15 -18.16 10.26 -0.20
C SER A 15 -17.97 10.03 1.30
N THR A 16 -18.00 11.11 2.05
CA THR A 16 -17.91 11.10 3.52
C THR A 16 -18.95 12.06 4.08
N PHE A 17 -19.64 11.66 5.15
CA PHE A 17 -20.68 12.47 5.79
C PHE A 17 -20.13 13.83 6.28
N PRO A 18 -20.64 14.98 5.79
CA PRO A 18 -19.96 16.29 5.91
C PRO A 18 -20.29 17.09 7.18
N SER A 19 -21.02 16.54 8.16
CA SER A 19 -21.46 17.33 9.34
C SER A 19 -20.27 17.81 10.20
N LEU A 20 -20.36 19.03 10.75
CA LEU A 20 -19.38 19.56 11.72
C LEU A 20 -19.25 18.70 12.98
N ASP A 21 -20.28 17.93 13.34
CA ASP A 21 -20.26 16.95 14.44
C ASP A 21 -19.65 15.60 14.03
N ALA A 22 -19.38 15.41 12.74
CA ALA A 22 -18.87 14.17 12.16
C ALA A 22 -17.34 14.09 12.19
N LEU A 23 -16.71 14.66 13.22
CA LEU A 23 -15.26 14.52 13.48
C LEU A 23 -14.83 13.04 13.53
N TYR A 24 -15.77 12.13 13.75
CA TYR A 24 -15.59 10.68 13.83
C TYR A 24 -15.90 9.94 12.53
N CYS A 25 -16.43 10.60 11.50
CA CYS A 25 -16.77 10.00 10.21
C CYS A 25 -15.82 10.49 9.11
N GLN A 26 -14.77 9.73 8.84
CA GLN A 26 -13.82 9.98 7.75
C GLN A 26 -13.34 8.67 7.15
N GLU A 27 -13.02 8.65 5.87
CA GLU A 27 -12.52 7.47 5.16
C GLU A 27 -11.28 6.86 5.86
N LYS A 28 -10.35 7.69 6.33
CA LYS A 28 -9.16 7.24 7.08
C LYS A 28 -9.48 6.51 8.40
N TYR A 29 -10.67 6.75 8.96
CA TYR A 29 -11.16 6.08 10.15
C TYR A 29 -11.89 4.76 9.86
N GLY A 30 -11.98 4.34 8.60
CA GLY A 30 -12.51 3.02 8.22
C GLY A 30 -11.63 1.85 8.63
N ARG A 31 -10.87 1.93 9.73
CA ARG A 31 -9.96 0.89 10.23
C ARG A 31 -10.60 0.16 11.41
N LEU A 32 -10.47 -1.17 11.45
CA LEU A 32 -10.96 -1.97 12.57
C LEU A 32 -10.43 -1.50 13.94
N TYR A 33 -11.25 -1.68 14.96
CA TYR A 33 -10.94 -1.44 16.38
C TYR A 33 -10.56 0.01 16.75
N LEU A 34 -10.73 0.99 15.86
CA LEU A 34 -10.54 2.38 16.25
C LEU A 34 -11.54 2.79 17.36
N PRO A 35 -11.06 3.45 18.44
CA PRO A 35 -11.90 3.84 19.56
C PRO A 35 -12.78 5.06 19.23
N ASN A 36 -13.68 5.39 20.17
CA ASN A 36 -14.50 6.61 20.17
C ASN A 36 -15.39 6.79 18.93
N GLY A 37 -15.94 5.70 18.40
CA GLY A 37 -16.90 5.81 17.30
C GLY A 37 -16.32 6.19 15.94
N ARG A 38 -14.99 6.16 15.81
CA ARG A 38 -14.29 6.53 14.57
C ARG A 38 -14.52 5.49 13.50
N SER A 39 -15.07 5.90 12.36
CA SER A 39 -15.43 5.02 11.24
C SER A 39 -15.44 5.82 9.93
N TRP A 40 -15.48 5.13 8.79
CA TRP A 40 -16.04 5.75 7.60
C TRP A 40 -17.57 5.75 7.71
N CYS A 41 -18.19 6.85 7.27
CA CYS A 41 -19.64 7.00 7.16
C CYS A 41 -19.93 7.67 5.81
N ALA A 42 -20.71 7.03 4.97
CA ALA A 42 -21.04 7.57 3.64
C ALA A 42 -21.84 8.87 3.75
N GLN A 43 -21.77 9.75 2.77
CA GLN A 43 -22.62 10.94 2.74
C GLN A 43 -24.07 10.58 2.46
N GLN A 44 -24.33 9.73 1.46
CA GLN A 44 -25.67 9.34 1.07
C GLN A 44 -26.03 7.96 1.63
N LYS A 45 -27.34 7.75 1.86
CA LYS A 45 -27.91 6.44 2.22
C LYS A 45 -28.25 5.64 0.96
N GLY A 46 -27.26 5.43 0.10
CA GLY A 46 -27.41 4.76 -1.20
C GLY A 46 -26.57 3.49 -1.33
N THR A 47 -26.70 2.83 -2.48
CA THR A 47 -25.93 1.63 -2.87
C THR A 47 -24.75 1.94 -3.79
N SER A 48 -24.55 3.21 -4.15
CA SER A 48 -23.45 3.69 -4.99
C SER A 48 -22.20 4.07 -4.17
N GLU A 49 -22.29 3.99 -2.85
CA GLU A 49 -21.21 4.36 -1.94
C GLU A 49 -20.16 3.25 -1.88
N TRP A 50 -18.89 3.62 -1.69
CA TRP A 50 -17.81 2.67 -1.51
C TRP A 50 -16.71 3.21 -0.61
N LEU A 51 -16.04 2.28 0.07
CA LEU A 51 -14.77 2.50 0.76
C LEU A 51 -13.69 1.69 0.06
N GLN A 52 -12.58 2.35 -0.29
CA GLN A 52 -11.48 1.78 -1.05
C GLN A 52 -10.19 1.78 -0.23
N VAL A 53 -9.40 0.73 -0.44
CA VAL A 53 -8.03 0.63 0.04
C VAL A 53 -7.09 0.39 -1.14
N ASP A 54 -6.07 1.24 -1.29
CA ASP A 54 -4.89 0.99 -2.13
C ASP A 54 -3.84 0.23 -1.33
N LEU A 55 -3.55 -1.01 -1.69
CA LEU A 55 -2.56 -1.86 -1.05
C LEU A 55 -1.12 -1.43 -1.42
N GLY A 56 -0.95 -0.49 -2.35
CA GLY A 56 0.31 0.06 -2.83
C GLY A 56 0.99 -0.82 -3.88
N VAL A 57 0.94 -2.14 -3.70
CA VAL A 57 1.43 -3.16 -4.63
C VAL A 57 0.37 -4.23 -4.85
N GLU A 58 0.49 -5.02 -5.92
CA GLU A 58 -0.33 -6.22 -6.10
C GLU A 58 -0.22 -7.11 -4.86
N ALA A 59 -1.36 -7.54 -4.33
CA ALA A 59 -1.47 -8.50 -3.24
C ALA A 59 -2.42 -9.62 -3.62
N LEU A 60 -2.24 -10.78 -2.99
CA LEU A 60 -3.22 -11.86 -3.00
C LEU A 60 -4.19 -11.63 -1.83
N VAL A 61 -5.42 -11.26 -2.13
CA VAL A 61 -6.47 -10.96 -1.16
C VAL A 61 -7.39 -12.17 -1.03
N THR A 62 -7.57 -12.65 0.19
CA THR A 62 -8.34 -13.86 0.52
C THR A 62 -9.64 -13.56 1.25
N GLY A 63 -9.83 -12.33 1.71
CA GLY A 63 -11.04 -11.93 2.41
C GLY A 63 -10.96 -10.53 2.98
N VAL A 64 -12.00 -10.17 3.72
CA VAL A 64 -12.13 -8.90 4.42
C VAL A 64 -12.78 -9.11 5.78
N MET A 65 -12.45 -8.22 6.71
CA MET A 65 -13.13 -8.12 7.99
C MET A 65 -13.85 -6.79 8.06
N THR A 66 -15.05 -6.76 8.65
CA THR A 66 -15.84 -5.54 8.81
C THR A 66 -16.34 -5.37 10.23
N GLN A 67 -16.54 -4.13 10.66
CA GLN A 67 -17.08 -3.75 11.96
C GLN A 67 -17.96 -2.50 11.78
N GLY A 68 -19.00 -2.33 12.59
CA GLY A 68 -19.81 -1.11 12.58
C GLY A 68 -19.10 0.08 13.23
N ARG A 69 -19.81 1.20 13.47
CA ARG A 69 -19.20 2.47 13.94
C ARG A 69 -18.60 2.42 15.35
N GLY A 70 -19.17 1.62 16.26
CA GLY A 70 -18.65 1.36 17.60
C GLY A 70 -19.18 2.26 18.74
N ASP A 71 -20.01 3.25 18.45
CA ASP A 71 -20.59 4.18 19.44
C ASP A 71 -22.05 4.55 19.13
N GLY A 72 -22.62 3.95 18.08
CA GLY A 72 -23.97 4.23 17.59
C GLY A 72 -24.75 2.95 17.29
N LYS A 73 -25.86 3.09 16.56
CA LYS A 73 -26.63 1.97 16.02
C LYS A 73 -26.50 1.88 14.50
N GLU A 74 -25.27 2.06 14.01
CA GLU A 74 -24.93 2.20 12.60
C GLU A 74 -23.88 1.16 12.17
N TRP A 75 -24.22 0.42 11.13
CA TRP A 75 -23.37 -0.60 10.52
C TRP A 75 -23.91 -1.04 9.16
N VAL A 76 -23.02 -1.55 8.31
CA VAL A 76 -23.36 -2.21 7.05
C VAL A 76 -23.73 -3.68 7.32
N THR A 77 -24.91 -4.11 6.84
CA THR A 77 -25.45 -5.47 7.04
C THR A 77 -25.27 -6.36 5.82
N ALA A 78 -25.04 -5.79 4.63
CA ALA A 78 -24.65 -6.54 3.43
C ALA A 78 -23.84 -5.65 2.49
N TYR A 79 -22.86 -6.22 1.78
CA TYR A 79 -22.02 -5.48 0.84
C TYR A 79 -21.53 -6.35 -0.32
N ARG A 80 -21.04 -5.70 -1.38
CA ARG A 80 -20.28 -6.34 -2.47
C ARG A 80 -18.83 -5.89 -2.42
N VAL A 81 -17.94 -6.69 -2.99
CA VAL A 81 -16.52 -6.35 -3.12
C VAL A 81 -16.15 -6.28 -4.59
N THR A 82 -15.48 -5.21 -4.98
CA THR A 82 -14.80 -5.12 -6.28
C THR A 82 -13.31 -4.94 -6.09
N TYR A 83 -12.52 -5.42 -7.03
CA TYR A 83 -11.07 -5.32 -7.00
C TYR A 83 -10.51 -4.85 -8.34
N SER A 84 -9.33 -4.25 -8.31
CA SER A 84 -8.65 -3.71 -9.49
C SER A 84 -7.12 -3.73 -9.33
N GLN A 85 -6.43 -3.71 -10.47
CA GLN A 85 -4.98 -3.54 -10.55
C GLN A 85 -4.58 -2.08 -10.88
N ASP A 86 -5.47 -1.34 -11.55
CA ASP A 86 -5.19 -0.02 -12.14
C ASP A 86 -6.13 1.09 -11.65
N ALA A 87 -7.10 0.76 -10.79
CA ALA A 87 -8.20 1.63 -10.33
C ALA A 87 -9.14 2.15 -11.44
N ASN A 88 -8.99 1.67 -12.68
CA ASN A 88 -9.81 2.04 -13.83
C ASN A 88 -10.79 0.91 -14.19
N LYS A 89 -10.29 -0.31 -14.32
CA LYS A 89 -11.10 -1.51 -14.60
C LYS A 89 -11.34 -2.27 -13.30
N TRP A 90 -12.60 -2.47 -12.96
CA TRP A 90 -13.02 -3.11 -11.71
C TRP A 90 -13.74 -4.43 -12.00
N ASN A 91 -13.35 -5.47 -11.27
CA ASN A 91 -13.98 -6.79 -11.31
C ASN A 91 -14.70 -7.04 -9.99
N TYR A 92 -15.82 -7.78 -10.03
CA TYR A 92 -16.49 -8.22 -8.82
C TYR A 92 -15.80 -9.46 -8.25
N VAL A 93 -15.83 -9.60 -6.92
CA VAL A 93 -15.58 -10.90 -6.30
C VAL A 93 -16.82 -11.75 -6.53
N ASP A 94 -16.65 -12.87 -7.21
CA ASP A 94 -17.73 -13.77 -7.56
C ASP A 94 -17.80 -14.98 -6.62
N THR A 95 -18.96 -15.62 -6.62
CA THR A 95 -19.15 -16.95 -6.03
C THR A 95 -18.42 -18.00 -6.84
N HIS A 96 -18.26 -19.20 -6.28
CA HIS A 96 -17.84 -20.39 -7.05
C HIS A 96 -18.70 -20.69 -8.30
N LEU A 97 -19.91 -20.13 -8.41
CA LEU A 97 -20.80 -20.26 -9.57
C LEU A 97 -20.62 -19.14 -10.61
N GLY A 98 -19.66 -18.23 -10.42
CA GLY A 98 -19.39 -17.12 -11.35
C GLY A 98 -20.41 -15.98 -11.28
N THR A 99 -21.17 -15.88 -10.19
CA THR A 99 -22.13 -14.78 -9.96
C THR A 99 -21.62 -13.81 -8.90
N GLN A 100 -21.94 -12.53 -9.03
CA GLN A 100 -21.50 -11.48 -8.08
C GLN A 100 -21.83 -11.85 -6.64
N ARG A 101 -20.81 -11.95 -5.79
CA ARG A 101 -20.98 -12.30 -4.38
C ARG A 101 -21.52 -11.10 -3.59
N VAL A 102 -22.64 -11.31 -2.90
CA VAL A 102 -23.10 -10.43 -1.82
C VAL A 102 -22.68 -11.06 -0.50
N PHE A 103 -21.91 -10.33 0.29
CA PHE A 103 -21.43 -10.75 1.60
C PHE A 103 -22.35 -10.24 2.70
N ASP A 104 -22.66 -11.11 3.65
CA ASP A 104 -23.34 -10.71 4.88
C ASP A 104 -22.38 -9.91 5.77
N GLY A 105 -22.80 -8.72 6.15
CA GLY A 105 -22.04 -7.78 6.96
C GLY A 105 -22.25 -7.97 8.46
N ASN A 106 -22.23 -6.85 9.18
CA ASN A 106 -22.31 -6.81 10.62
C ASN A 106 -23.76 -6.90 11.12
N VAL A 107 -23.94 -7.44 12.32
CA VAL A 107 -25.24 -7.52 13.01
C VAL A 107 -25.37 -6.48 14.12
N ASP A 108 -24.27 -5.81 14.48
CA ASP A 108 -24.19 -4.76 15.49
C ASP A 108 -23.02 -3.78 15.19
N SER A 109 -22.83 -2.79 16.06
CA SER A 109 -21.78 -1.75 15.89
C SER A 109 -20.38 -2.15 16.34
N TYR A 110 -20.20 -3.28 17.03
CA TYR A 110 -19.00 -3.65 17.77
C TYR A 110 -18.37 -4.96 17.32
N SER A 111 -19.16 -5.97 16.95
CA SER A 111 -18.65 -7.28 16.55
C SER A 111 -17.95 -7.21 15.20
N VAL A 112 -16.84 -7.95 15.09
CA VAL A 112 -16.10 -8.08 13.83
C VAL A 112 -16.66 -9.26 13.05
N LYS A 113 -17.07 -9.00 11.81
CA LYS A 113 -17.49 -10.02 10.85
C LYS A 113 -16.33 -10.35 9.93
N HIS A 114 -16.02 -11.62 9.79
CA HIS A 114 -15.03 -12.13 8.84
C HIS A 114 -15.75 -12.67 7.61
N ASN A 115 -15.28 -12.29 6.43
CA ASN A 115 -15.77 -12.82 5.15
C ASN A 115 -14.59 -13.20 4.26
N TYR A 116 -14.45 -14.49 4.01
CA TYR A 116 -13.46 -15.03 3.08
C TYR A 116 -14.03 -15.13 1.68
N PHE A 117 -13.18 -14.96 0.68
CA PHE A 117 -13.54 -15.14 -0.72
C PHE A 117 -13.46 -16.63 -1.07
N ASP A 118 -14.42 -17.12 -1.87
CA ASP A 118 -14.41 -18.51 -2.36
C ASP A 118 -13.10 -18.81 -3.14
N GLN A 119 -12.58 -17.80 -3.84
CA GLN A 119 -11.30 -17.85 -4.54
C GLN A 119 -10.46 -16.60 -4.19
N PRO A 120 -9.17 -16.75 -3.89
CA PRO A 120 -8.27 -15.62 -3.70
C PRO A 120 -8.18 -14.75 -4.97
N VAL A 121 -8.14 -13.43 -4.81
CA VAL A 121 -8.03 -12.48 -5.93
C VAL A 121 -6.70 -11.75 -5.89
N ARG A 122 -6.10 -11.51 -7.07
CA ARG A 122 -4.91 -10.64 -7.19
C ARG A 122 -5.37 -9.22 -7.44
N ALA A 123 -5.02 -8.31 -6.54
CA ALA A 123 -5.44 -6.92 -6.64
C ALA A 123 -4.47 -5.97 -5.96
N ARG A 124 -4.39 -4.75 -6.46
CA ARG A 124 -3.79 -3.62 -5.74
C ARG A 124 -4.86 -2.79 -5.02
N PHE A 125 -6.04 -2.65 -5.62
CA PHE A 125 -7.13 -1.85 -5.07
C PHE A 125 -8.31 -2.75 -4.72
N ILE A 126 -8.89 -2.55 -3.53
CA ILE A 126 -10.11 -3.23 -3.07
C ILE A 126 -11.14 -2.16 -2.71
N ARG A 127 -12.39 -2.35 -3.16
CA ARG A 127 -13.56 -1.52 -2.81
C ARG A 127 -14.64 -2.37 -2.17
N LEU A 128 -15.17 -1.92 -1.03
CA LEU A 128 -16.40 -2.44 -0.45
C LEU A 128 -17.55 -1.49 -0.78
N HIS A 129 -18.64 -2.05 -1.29
CA HIS A 129 -19.85 -1.33 -1.70
C HIS A 129 -21.00 -1.74 -0.76
N PRO A 130 -21.42 -0.89 0.19
CA PRO A 130 -22.58 -1.18 1.03
C PRO A 130 -23.85 -1.37 0.19
N VAL A 131 -24.58 -2.46 0.46
CA VAL A 131 -25.86 -2.78 -0.19
C VAL A 131 -27.03 -2.62 0.78
N LYS A 132 -26.85 -3.07 2.03
CA LYS A 132 -27.82 -2.90 3.12
C LYS A 132 -27.10 -2.43 4.37
N PHE A 133 -27.79 -1.64 5.19
CA PHE A 133 -27.22 -1.05 6.40
C PHE A 133 -28.32 -0.77 7.43
N ARG A 134 -27.93 -0.67 8.70
CA ARG A 134 -28.81 -0.22 9.78
C ARG A 134 -28.55 1.26 10.04
N ARG A 135 -29.62 2.07 10.02
CA ARG A 135 -29.67 3.54 10.20
C ARG A 135 -28.86 4.37 9.19
N HIS A 136 -27.58 4.06 8.99
CA HIS A 136 -26.66 4.76 8.09
C HIS A 136 -25.54 3.82 7.61
N PRO A 137 -25.05 3.93 6.36
CA PRO A 137 -23.88 3.16 5.90
C PRO A 137 -22.61 3.67 6.57
N SER A 138 -22.25 3.02 7.67
CA SER A 138 -21.05 3.31 8.44
C SER A 138 -20.28 2.00 8.66
N MET A 139 -18.98 1.98 8.38
CA MET A 139 -18.17 0.79 8.59
C MET A 139 -16.68 1.07 8.80
N ARG A 140 -16.06 0.15 9.52
CA ARG A 140 -14.63 -0.09 9.63
C ARG A 140 -14.30 -1.40 8.91
N MET A 141 -13.13 -1.49 8.30
CA MET A 141 -12.69 -2.68 7.59
C MET A 141 -11.21 -2.98 7.77
N GLU A 142 -10.85 -4.22 7.45
CA GLU A 142 -9.48 -4.72 7.31
C GLU A 142 -9.42 -5.71 6.14
N ILE A 143 -8.30 -5.71 5.42
CA ILE A 143 -8.07 -6.61 4.30
C ILE A 143 -7.30 -7.85 4.79
N ILE A 144 -7.79 -9.04 4.44
CA ILE A 144 -7.13 -10.32 4.71
C ILE A 144 -6.42 -10.76 3.45
N GLY A 145 -5.10 -10.98 3.53
CA GLY A 145 -4.31 -11.44 2.39
C GLY A 145 -2.82 -11.36 2.66
N CYS A 146 -2.03 -11.49 1.59
CA CYS A 146 -0.59 -11.35 1.62
C CYS A 146 -0.06 -10.64 0.37
N GLN A 147 1.01 -9.86 0.53
CA GLN A 147 1.73 -9.29 -0.60
C GLN A 147 2.83 -10.26 -1.02
N PRO A 148 2.88 -10.69 -2.30
CA PRO A 148 4.01 -11.45 -2.81
C PRO A 148 5.29 -10.61 -2.71
N CYS A 149 6.38 -11.23 -2.25
CA CYS A 149 7.73 -10.66 -2.24
C CYS A 149 7.91 -9.38 -1.38
N LYS A 150 7.69 -9.47 -0.06
CA LYS A 150 8.19 -8.46 0.92
C LYS A 150 9.66 -8.67 1.33
N GLN A 151 10.34 -9.66 0.76
CA GLN A 151 11.72 -9.99 1.12
C GLN A 151 12.70 -8.97 0.54
N LEU A 152 13.60 -8.45 1.38
CA LEU A 152 14.70 -7.60 0.94
C LEU A 152 15.72 -8.45 0.17
N LEU A 153 15.98 -8.06 -1.08
CA LEU A 153 16.96 -8.74 -1.94
C LEU A 153 18.39 -8.19 -1.76
N SER A 154 18.52 -6.98 -1.23
CA SER A 154 19.76 -6.19 -1.22
C SER A 154 20.31 -5.99 0.21
N VAL A 155 20.52 -7.08 0.94
CA VAL A 155 21.06 -7.05 2.31
C VAL A 155 22.27 -7.98 2.46
N PRO A 156 23.22 -7.64 3.35
CA PRO A 156 24.37 -8.49 3.63
C PRO A 156 23.98 -9.92 4.03
N PRO A 157 24.78 -10.94 3.64
CA PRO A 157 26.04 -10.87 2.88
C PRO A 157 25.87 -10.86 1.35
N TYR A 158 24.64 -10.80 0.85
CA TYR A 158 24.33 -10.97 -0.57
C TYR A 158 24.31 -9.65 -1.35
N ASP A 159 24.51 -8.51 -0.69
CA ASP A 159 24.50 -7.20 -1.30
C ASP A 159 25.81 -6.92 -2.07
N ARG A 160 25.73 -6.99 -3.39
CA ARG A 160 26.82 -6.63 -4.29
C ARG A 160 26.60 -5.23 -4.83
N LEU A 161 27.04 -4.24 -4.06
CA LEU A 161 26.85 -2.83 -4.37
C LEU A 161 28.07 -2.24 -5.07
N SER A 162 27.85 -1.58 -6.21
CA SER A 162 28.83 -0.77 -6.92
C SER A 162 28.26 0.61 -7.21
N ALA A 163 29.11 1.61 -7.43
CA ALA A 163 28.64 2.98 -7.66
C ALA A 163 29.54 3.73 -8.63
N SER A 164 28.99 4.75 -9.29
CA SER A 164 29.73 5.63 -10.19
C SER A 164 30.89 6.35 -9.49
N SER A 165 30.68 6.76 -8.24
CA SER A 165 31.68 7.46 -7.44
C SER A 165 31.37 7.39 -5.95
N ALA A 166 32.37 7.57 -5.08
CA ALA A 166 32.19 7.62 -3.63
C ALA A 166 33.07 8.70 -2.99
N ARG A 167 32.53 9.39 -1.98
CA ARG A 167 33.26 10.42 -1.21
C ARG A 167 34.32 9.72 -0.34
N GLY A 168 35.59 9.77 -0.79
CA GLY A 168 36.69 8.89 -0.37
C GLY A 168 36.91 8.61 1.12
N ARG A 169 37.60 7.47 1.38
CA ARG A 169 37.78 6.79 2.69
C ARG A 169 38.31 7.67 3.83
N ASN A 170 39.08 8.71 3.54
CA ASN A 170 39.80 9.48 4.56
C ASN A 170 39.00 10.59 5.22
N ARG A 171 37.79 10.95 4.75
CA ARG A 171 37.02 12.04 5.37
C ARG A 171 35.68 11.66 5.99
N LYS A 172 35.06 10.50 5.68
CA LYS A 172 33.88 9.99 6.42
C LYS A 172 33.75 8.46 6.23
N ARG A 173 34.02 7.66 7.28
CA ARG A 173 33.89 6.17 7.33
C ARG A 173 32.44 5.63 7.12
N THR A 174 31.56 6.47 6.61
CA THR A 174 30.11 6.26 6.57
C THR A 174 29.50 6.61 5.21
N CYS A 175 30.35 6.98 4.24
CA CYS A 175 30.02 7.37 2.87
C CYS A 175 30.67 6.37 1.88
N ASP A 176 30.27 5.11 1.94
CA ASP A 176 30.84 4.02 1.13
C ASP A 176 29.72 3.25 0.42
N PRO A 177 29.86 2.84 -0.86
CA PRO A 177 28.85 2.07 -1.57
C PRO A 177 28.40 0.80 -0.84
N SER A 178 29.30 0.13 -0.11
CA SER A 178 28.98 -1.07 0.69
C SER A 178 27.99 -0.79 1.83
N TYR A 179 27.79 0.46 2.23
CA TYR A 179 26.77 0.86 3.19
C TYR A 179 25.45 1.30 2.54
N GLY A 180 25.25 1.05 1.24
CA GLY A 180 24.03 1.41 0.52
C GLY A 180 22.79 0.59 0.89
N HIS A 181 22.92 -0.44 1.74
CA HIS A 181 21.80 -1.27 2.18
C HIS A 181 20.96 -0.60 3.30
N ILE A 182 19.69 -1.00 3.43
CA ILE A 182 18.71 -0.35 4.33
C ILE A 182 19.01 -0.48 5.84
N LEU A 183 19.72 -1.55 6.22
CA LEU A 183 19.92 -1.95 7.63
C LEU A 183 20.90 -1.07 8.43
N THR A 184 21.66 -0.19 7.77
CA THR A 184 22.61 0.71 8.44
C THR A 184 22.10 2.15 8.50
N ASN A 185 22.69 2.95 9.39
CA ASN A 185 22.50 4.41 9.42
C ASN A 185 23.59 5.14 8.61
N LYS A 186 24.60 4.41 8.12
CA LYS A 186 25.56 4.88 7.11
C LYS A 186 24.90 4.87 5.72
N GLY A 187 25.64 5.26 4.68
CA GLY A 187 25.10 5.22 3.32
C GLY A 187 26.16 5.38 2.25
N TRP A 188 25.73 5.29 1.01
CA TRP A 188 26.53 5.73 -0.13
C TRP A 188 26.44 7.27 -0.27
N CYS A 189 27.57 7.90 -0.59
CA CYS A 189 27.64 9.33 -0.90
C CYS A 189 28.42 9.50 -2.20
N ALA A 190 27.77 10.02 -3.24
CA ALA A 190 28.44 10.35 -4.49
C ALA A 190 29.57 11.38 -4.26
N LYS A 191 30.68 11.21 -4.99
CA LYS A 191 31.81 12.16 -4.94
C LYS A 191 31.46 13.47 -5.63
N ILE A 192 30.74 13.38 -6.75
CA ILE A 192 30.30 14.50 -7.58
C ILE A 192 28.79 14.61 -7.42
N ILE A 193 28.27 15.81 -7.18
CA ILE A 193 26.83 16.04 -7.02
C ILE A 193 26.27 16.45 -8.38
N ASN A 194 25.74 15.48 -9.13
CA ASN A 194 25.01 15.71 -10.39
C ASN A 194 24.00 14.58 -10.64
N SER A 195 23.19 14.73 -11.70
CA SER A 195 22.14 13.76 -12.08
C SER A 195 22.65 12.48 -12.73
N ASN A 196 23.96 12.35 -12.97
CA ASN A 196 24.57 11.23 -13.68
C ASN A 196 25.24 10.21 -12.73
N GLN A 197 25.02 10.36 -11.42
CA GLN A 197 25.53 9.41 -10.44
C GLN A 197 24.59 8.22 -10.29
N TRP A 198 25.16 7.04 -10.07
CA TRP A 198 24.40 5.82 -9.93
C TRP A 198 24.97 4.95 -8.80
N LEU A 199 24.06 4.20 -8.19
CA LEU A 199 24.34 3.08 -7.27
C LEU A 199 23.68 1.85 -7.89
N GLN A 200 24.47 0.84 -8.18
CA GLN A 200 24.06 -0.40 -8.81
C GLN A 200 24.10 -1.53 -7.78
N LEU A 201 23.16 -2.45 -7.94
CA LEU A 201 23.05 -3.67 -7.17
C LEU A 201 23.08 -4.85 -8.14
N ASP A 202 24.03 -5.77 -7.96
CA ASP A 202 24.01 -7.08 -8.61
C ASP A 202 23.14 -8.04 -7.77
N LEU A 203 22.07 -8.55 -8.39
CA LEU A 203 21.11 -9.48 -7.79
C LEU A 203 21.49 -10.96 -8.02
N GLY A 204 22.56 -11.23 -8.78
CA GLY A 204 22.93 -12.57 -9.23
C GLY A 204 22.02 -13.05 -10.37
N PRO A 205 21.32 -14.19 -10.23
CA PRO A 205 20.44 -14.69 -11.29
C PRO A 205 19.27 -13.74 -11.56
N PRO A 206 18.67 -13.78 -12.78
CA PRO A 206 17.51 -12.98 -13.12
C PRO A 206 16.40 -13.11 -12.06
N THR A 207 16.16 -12.02 -11.34
CA THR A 207 15.28 -11.99 -10.17
C THR A 207 14.15 -11.00 -10.39
N LYS A 208 12.93 -11.39 -10.02
CA LYS A 208 11.76 -10.50 -10.11
C LYS A 208 11.83 -9.44 -9.00
N VAL A 209 12.10 -8.19 -9.38
CA VAL A 209 12.06 -7.04 -8.48
C VAL A 209 10.66 -6.44 -8.48
N THR A 210 10.03 -6.36 -7.31
CA THR A 210 8.66 -5.86 -7.13
C THR A 210 8.59 -4.43 -6.60
N GLY A 211 9.70 -3.89 -6.09
CA GLY A 211 9.76 -2.53 -5.57
C GLY A 211 11.13 -2.19 -4.97
N LEU A 212 11.25 -0.95 -4.50
CA LEU A 212 12.46 -0.41 -3.86
C LEU A 212 12.07 0.33 -2.59
N VAL A 213 12.94 0.23 -1.58
CA VAL A 213 12.86 1.04 -0.35
C VAL A 213 14.13 1.86 -0.26
N THR A 214 13.98 3.18 -0.13
CA THR A 214 15.11 4.10 0.03
C THR A 214 15.14 4.69 1.44
N LYS A 215 16.34 4.98 1.93
CA LYS A 215 16.56 5.62 3.23
C LYS A 215 17.71 6.60 3.12
N GLY A 216 17.53 7.78 3.72
CA GLY A 216 18.60 8.77 3.83
C GLY A 216 19.71 8.33 4.78
N ARG A 217 20.90 8.90 4.62
CA ARG A 217 22.00 8.66 5.55
C ARG A 217 21.67 9.32 6.89
N GLY A 218 21.72 8.55 7.98
CA GLY A 218 21.25 8.94 9.31
C GLY A 218 22.32 8.89 10.40
N ASP A 219 23.61 8.91 10.05
CA ASP A 219 24.74 8.79 10.99
C ASP A 219 25.04 10.07 11.82
N GLY A 220 24.13 11.04 11.83
CA GLY A 220 24.28 12.32 12.52
C GLY A 220 25.31 13.29 11.90
N LYS A 221 26.10 12.88 10.89
CA LYS A 221 27.16 13.70 10.28
C LYS A 221 26.67 14.49 9.07
N GLY A 222 25.55 15.18 9.23
CA GLY A 222 24.87 15.99 8.22
C GLY A 222 23.69 15.26 7.57
N ASN A 223 22.57 15.96 7.50
CA ASN A 223 21.30 15.46 6.95
C ASN A 223 21.38 15.42 5.41
N ALA A 224 21.38 14.22 4.83
CA ALA A 224 21.44 14.03 3.38
C ALA A 224 20.59 12.84 2.93
N TRP A 225 19.73 13.07 1.93
CA TRP A 225 18.87 12.06 1.32
C TRP A 225 18.63 12.39 -0.16
N VAL A 226 18.30 11.36 -0.93
CA VAL A 226 17.88 11.50 -2.32
C VAL A 226 16.38 11.75 -2.36
N THR A 227 15.94 12.79 -3.06
CA THR A 227 14.52 13.18 -3.16
C THR A 227 13.84 12.65 -4.42
N ALA A 228 14.59 12.43 -5.50
CA ALA A 228 14.11 11.87 -6.75
C ALA A 228 15.21 11.03 -7.41
N TYR A 229 14.82 9.97 -8.11
CA TYR A 229 15.72 9.06 -8.79
C TYR A 229 15.06 8.44 -10.02
N ARG A 230 15.88 7.87 -10.91
CA ARG A 230 15.45 7.02 -12.02
C ARG A 230 15.96 5.60 -11.79
N ILE A 231 15.19 4.61 -12.22
CA ILE A 231 15.57 3.20 -12.12
C ILE A 231 15.97 2.74 -13.52
N ALA A 232 17.09 2.03 -13.62
CA ALA A 232 17.47 1.29 -14.82
C ALA A 232 17.74 -0.16 -14.44
N TYR A 233 17.51 -1.08 -15.38
CA TYR A 233 17.76 -2.51 -15.20
C TYR A 233 18.49 -3.09 -16.42
N SER A 234 19.25 -4.14 -16.19
CA SER A 234 20.05 -4.85 -17.20
C SER A 234 20.22 -6.31 -16.78
N ASN A 235 20.30 -7.21 -17.77
CA ASN A 235 20.65 -8.63 -17.56
C ASN A 235 22.08 -8.94 -18.02
N ASP A 236 22.81 -7.97 -18.56
CA ASP A 236 24.14 -8.15 -19.18
C ASP A 236 25.18 -7.11 -18.76
N GLU A 237 24.81 -6.18 -17.86
CA GLU A 237 25.59 -5.02 -17.40
C GLU A 237 25.98 -4.00 -18.49
N ARG A 238 25.66 -4.26 -19.76
CA ARG A 238 26.07 -3.44 -20.91
C ARG A 238 24.91 -2.59 -21.40
N LEU A 239 23.76 -3.21 -21.60
CA LEU A 239 22.55 -2.55 -22.08
C LEU A 239 21.62 -2.31 -20.90
N TRP A 240 21.40 -1.02 -20.62
CA TRP A 240 20.55 -0.57 -19.53
C TRP A 240 19.26 0.01 -20.09
N THR A 241 18.14 -0.50 -19.59
CA THR A 241 16.81 0.03 -19.91
C THR A 241 16.28 0.80 -18.72
N TYR A 242 15.88 2.05 -18.93
CA TYR A 242 15.21 2.82 -17.89
C TYR A 242 13.78 2.32 -17.69
N TYR A 243 13.41 2.09 -16.44
CA TYR A 243 12.04 1.79 -16.05
C TYR A 243 11.16 3.00 -16.38
N LYS A 244 10.01 2.71 -17.01
CA LYS A 244 8.99 3.70 -17.38
C LYS A 244 7.67 3.23 -16.77
N ASP A 245 6.97 4.12 -16.07
CA ASP A 245 5.64 3.81 -15.56
C ASP A 245 4.69 3.52 -16.71
N ALA A 246 3.82 2.53 -16.53
CA ALA A 246 2.81 2.14 -17.53
C ALA A 246 1.73 3.22 -17.79
N ALA A 247 1.81 4.38 -17.14
CA ALA A 247 0.81 5.46 -17.20
C ALA A 247 1.42 6.85 -17.41
N HIS A 248 2.39 6.98 -18.32
CA HIS A 248 2.60 8.23 -19.06
C HIS A 248 2.33 7.99 -20.56
N GLN A 249 1.12 7.50 -20.84
CA GLN A 249 0.44 7.83 -22.09
C GLN A 249 -0.78 8.66 -21.69
N SER A 250 -0.62 9.98 -21.77
CA SER A 250 -1.72 10.94 -21.82
C SER A 250 -1.28 12.07 -22.74
N PRO A 251 -2.26 12.69 -23.42
CA PRO A 251 -2.50 12.68 -24.86
C PRO A 251 -1.43 13.40 -25.71
#